data_AF-A0A8D2J7S4-F1
#
_entry.id   AF-A0A8D2J7S4-F1
#
_cell.length_a   1.000
_cell.length_b   1.000
_cell.length_c   1.000
_cell.angle_alpha   90.00
_cell.angle_beta   90.00
_cell.angle_gamma   90.00
#
_symmetry.space_group_name_H-M   'P 1'
#
loop_
_entity.id
_entity.type
_entity.pdbx_description
1 polymer ?
#
loop_
_entity_poly.entity_id
_entity_poly.type
_entity_poly.pdbx_seq_one_letter_code
_entity_poly.pdbx_strand_id
1 'polypeptide(L)' 'FPEGERERKIATCSRHRSRYAPPDTPDNFWEVGFPSTQMCVERGYIKEDLSPCPRPKRRQPYNVMFSPKGKEQKT' A
#
# COMPACT_ATOMS: atom_id res chain seq x y z
N PHE A 1 35.38 3.19 -23.56
CA PHE A 1 34.61 4.19 -24.33
C PHE A 1 34.80 5.54 -23.65
N PRO A 2 35.16 6.61 -24.36
CA PRO A 2 35.29 7.94 -23.76
C PRO A 2 33.96 8.39 -23.13
N GLU A 3 34.03 8.94 -21.93
CA GLU A 3 32.91 9.02 -20.96
C GLU A 3 31.78 10.02 -21.32
N GLY A 4 31.85 10.73 -22.45
CA GLY A 4 30.80 11.67 -22.89
C GLY A 4 30.12 11.34 -24.22
N GLU A 5 30.68 10.42 -25.01
CA GLU A 5 30.17 10.14 -26.35
C GLU A 5 28.93 9.22 -26.31
N ARG A 6 28.84 8.38 -25.27
CA ARG A 6 27.69 7.49 -25.02
C ARG A 6 26.42 8.29 -24.71
N GLU A 7 26.49 9.23 -23.77
CA GLU A 7 25.38 10.12 -23.40
C GLU A 7 24.82 10.83 -24.64
N ARG A 8 25.71 11.44 -25.44
CA ARG A 8 25.31 12.18 -26.64
C ARG A 8 24.62 11.31 -27.67
N LYS A 9 25.11 10.08 -27.89
CA LYS A 9 24.49 9.10 -28.79
C LYS A 9 23.10 8.69 -28.27
N ILE A 10 22.95 8.37 -26.99
CA ILE A 10 21.66 7.99 -26.40
C ILE A 10 20.63 9.11 -26.51
N ALA A 11 21.02 10.36 -26.20
CA ALA A 11 20.15 11.52 -26.27
C ALA A 11 19.71 11.83 -27.72
N THR A 12 20.58 11.61 -28.71
CA THR A 12 20.30 11.88 -30.12
C THR A 12 19.46 10.77 -30.76
N CYS A 13 19.69 9.51 -30.40
CA CYS A 13 19.06 8.35 -31.03
C CYS A 13 17.57 8.17 -30.68
N SER A 14 17.11 8.59 -29.49
CA SER A 14 15.72 8.38 -29.07
C SER A 14 15.10 9.66 -28.52
N ARG A 15 14.19 10.25 -29.30
CA ARG A 15 13.39 11.42 -28.90
C ARG A 15 12.53 11.18 -27.66
N HIS A 16 12.15 9.92 -27.39
CA HIS A 16 11.37 9.58 -26.21
C HIS A 16 12.27 9.52 -24.98
N ARG A 17 13.40 8.82 -25.04
CA ARG A 17 14.34 8.72 -23.90
C ARG A 17 14.98 10.06 -23.53
N SER A 18 15.16 10.98 -24.48
CA SER A 18 15.67 12.33 -24.18
C SER A 18 14.67 13.23 -23.46
N ARG A 19 13.36 12.98 -23.64
CA ARG A 19 12.29 13.74 -22.98
C ARG A 19 11.79 13.06 -21.71
N TYR A 20 11.84 11.74 -21.68
CA TYR A 20 11.35 10.90 -20.60
C TYR A 20 12.45 9.91 -20.26
N ALA A 21 13.35 10.35 -19.38
CA ALA A 21 14.27 9.44 -18.73
C ALA A 21 13.44 8.52 -17.82
N PRO A 22 13.60 7.19 -17.93
CA PRO A 22 13.00 6.31 -16.94
C PRO A 22 13.56 6.70 -15.56
N PRO A 23 12.75 6.62 -14.48
CA PRO A 23 13.29 6.77 -13.15
C PRO A 23 14.37 5.70 -12.93
N ASP A 24 15.37 6.05 -12.13
CA ASP A 24 16.38 5.09 -11.76
C ASP A 24 15.75 3.90 -11.04
N THR A 25 16.43 2.76 -11.10
CA THR A 25 16.02 1.58 -10.33
C THR A 25 15.96 1.96 -8.86
N PRO A 26 14.81 1.77 -8.18
CA PRO A 26 14.68 2.11 -6.77
C PRO A 26 15.72 1.38 -5.92
N ASP A 27 16.10 1.99 -4.80
CA ASP A 27 17.00 1.38 -3.84
C ASP A 27 16.49 -0.01 -3.42
N ASN A 28 17.41 -0.97 -3.39
CA ASN A 28 17.17 -2.35 -2.96
C ASN A 28 16.26 -3.19 -3.88
N PHE A 29 15.88 -2.69 -5.07
CA PHE A 29 14.99 -3.41 -5.99
C PHE A 29 15.53 -4.78 -6.44
N TRP A 30 16.87 -4.92 -6.54
CA TRP A 30 17.54 -6.16 -6.97
C TRP A 30 18.02 -7.04 -5.81
N GLU A 31 17.62 -6.76 -4.57
CA GLU A 31 17.93 -7.64 -3.45
C GLU A 31 17.17 -8.98 -3.60
N VAL A 32 17.89 -10.09 -3.48
CA VAL A 32 17.36 -11.45 -3.76
C VAL A 32 16.55 -12.01 -2.58
N GLY A 33 16.32 -11.23 -1.53
CA GLY A 33 15.64 -11.67 -0.31
C GLY A 33 14.60 -10.67 0.18
N PHE A 34 13.68 -11.14 1.02
CA PHE A 34 12.75 -10.25 1.71
C PHE A 34 13.47 -9.49 2.81
N PRO A 35 13.24 -8.17 2.92
CA PRO A 35 13.79 -7.39 4.03
C PRO A 35 13.26 -7.90 5.38
N SER A 36 14.09 -7.85 6.42
CA SER A 36 13.63 -8.12 7.79
C SER A 36 12.63 -7.06 8.24
N THR A 37 11.79 -7.37 9.24
CA THR A 37 10.85 -6.38 9.80
C THR A 37 11.55 -5.11 10.25
N GLN A 38 12.71 -5.24 10.91
CA GLN A 38 13.52 -4.08 11.31
C GLN A 38 13.95 -3.25 10.10
N MET A 39 14.44 -3.90 9.04
CA MET A 39 14.89 -3.21 7.83
C MET A 39 13.72 -2.56 7.07
N CYS A 40 12.53 -3.16 7.12
CA CYS A 40 11.30 -2.54 6.59
C CYS A 40 10.92 -1.27 7.35
N VAL A 41 11.13 -1.21 8.67
CA VAL A 41 10.90 0.00 9.46
C VAL A 41 11.95 1.07 9.11
N GLU A 42 13.23 0.70 9.10
CA GLU A 42 14.33 1.61 8.74
C GLU A 42 14.17 2.20 7.33
N ARG A 43 13.71 1.40 6.37
CA ARG A 43 13.40 1.83 4.98
C ARG A 43 12.07 2.58 4.86
N GLY A 44 11.28 2.66 5.93
CA GLY A 44 9.99 3.35 5.96
C GLY A 44 8.85 2.60 5.25
N TYR A 45 9.02 1.32 4.92
CA TYR A 45 7.95 0.48 4.39
C TYR A 45 6.87 0.20 5.44
N ILE A 46 7.26 0.10 6.70
CA ILE A 46 6.36 -0.06 7.84
C ILE A 46 6.39 1.23 8.65
N LYS A 47 5.23 1.89 8.79
CA LYS A 47 5.06 3.00 9.71
C LYS A 47 4.67 2.44 11.07
N GLU A 48 5.49 2.66 12.09
CA GLU A 48 5.14 2.34 13.47
C GLU A 48 4.11 3.37 13.97
N ASP A 49 2.84 3.12 13.64
CA ASP A 49 1.75 3.91 14.19
C ASP A 49 1.49 3.45 15.63
N LEU A 50 1.87 4.29 16.60
CA LEU A 50 1.63 4.07 18.03
C LEU A 50 0.14 4.21 18.37
N SER A 51 -0.68 4.77 17.46
CA SER A 51 -2.11 4.83 17.68
C SER A 51 -2.74 3.45 17.48
N PRO A 52 -3.56 2.98 18.44
CA PRO A 52 -4.30 1.74 18.24
C PRO A 52 -5.18 1.89 17.00
N CYS A 53 -4.91 1.09 15.97
CA CYS A 53 -5.77 1.01 14.80
C CYS A 53 -7.21 0.74 15.29
N PRO A 54 -8.22 1.55 14.93
CA PRO A 54 -9.58 1.40 15.42
C PRO A 54 -10.13 0.08 14.89
N ARG A 55 -9.93 -1.00 15.65
CA ARG A 55 -10.37 -2.33 15.25
C ARG A 55 -11.90 -2.27 15.19
N PRO A 56 -12.52 -2.52 14.03
CA PRO A 56 -13.97 -2.49 13.94
C PRO A 56 -14.54 -3.49 14.94
N LYS A 57 -15.37 -3.01 15.88
CA LYS A 57 -16.03 -3.88 16.85
C LYS A 57 -16.89 -4.86 16.05
N ARG A 58 -16.75 -6.16 16.35
CA ARG A 58 -17.62 -7.20 15.81
C ARG A 58 -19.06 -6.78 16.09
N ARG A 59 -19.88 -6.60 15.05
CA ARG A 59 -21.30 -6.26 15.23
C ARG A 59 -21.93 -7.35 16.08
N GLN A 60 -22.62 -6.95 17.15
CA GLN A 60 -23.46 -7.88 17.89
C GLN A 60 -24.55 -8.39 16.94
N PRO A 61 -24.89 -9.69 16.96
CA PRO A 61 -26.02 -10.19 16.20
C PRO A 61 -27.28 -9.43 16.61
N TYR A 62 -28.14 -9.13 15.62
CA TYR A 62 -29.40 -8.45 15.87
C TYR A 62 -30.29 -9.34 16.74
N ASN A 63 -30.59 -8.88 17.96
CA ASN A 63 -31.50 -9.56 18.85
C ASN A 63 -32.94 -9.18 18.46
N VAL A 64 -33.58 -10.00 17.63
CA VAL A 64 -34.97 -9.76 17.23
C VAL A 64 -35.87 -10.02 18.45
N MET A 65 -36.27 -8.95 19.14
CA MET A 65 -37.29 -9.03 20.17
C MET A 65 -38.66 -8.96 19.48
N PHE A 66 -39.23 -10.13 19.16
CA PHE A 66 -40.62 -10.19 18.73
C PHE A 66 -41.51 -9.87 19.94
N SER A 67 -42.24 -8.75 19.88
CA SER A 67 -43.31 -8.51 20.85
C SER A 67 -44.35 -9.63 20.74
N PRO A 68 -44.75 -10.27 21.86
CA PRO A 68 -45.89 -11.17 21.85
C PRO A 68 -47.10 -10.40 21.31
N LYS A 69 -47.71 -10.91 20.24
CA LYS A 69 -48.99 -10.39 19.75
C LYS A 69 -49.97 -10.42 20.93
N GLY A 70 -50.44 -9.24 21.35
CA GLY A 70 -51.46 -9.13 22.39
C GLY A 70 -52.63 -10.03 22.00
N LYS A 71 -53.02 -10.93 22.91
CA LYS A 71 -54.28 -11.65 22.73
C LYS A 71 -55.38 -10.60 22.90
N GLU A 72 -55.99 -10.21 21.78
CA GLU A 72 -57.23 -9.47 21.82
C GLU A 72 -58.25 -10.35 22.57
N GLN A 73 -58.62 -9.89 23.76
CA GLN A 73 -59.79 -10.36 24.47
C GLN A 73 -60.65 -9.14 24.77
N LYS A 74 -61.96 -9.33 24.58
CA LYS A 74 -63.10 -8.45 24.89
C LYS A 74 -63.54 -7.60 23.70
N THR A 75 -64.81 -7.62 23.28
CA THR A 75 -66.05 -7.85 24.05
C THR A 75 -67.01 -8.79 23.32
#